data_AF-A0A7W7HK10-F1
#
_entry.id   AF-A0A7W7HK10-F1
#
_cell.length_a   1.000
_cell.length_b   1.000
_cell.length_c   1.000
_cell.angle_alpha   90.00
_cell.angle_beta   90.00
_cell.angle_gamma   90.00
#
_symmetry.space_group_name_H-M   'P 1'
#
loop_
_entity.id
_entity.type
_entity.pdbx_description
1 polymer ?
#
loop_
_entity_poly.entity_id
_entity_poly.type
_entity_poly.pdbx_seq_one_letter_code
_entity_poly.pdbx_strand_id
1 'polypeptide(L)'
;MQASPDRAGVVQALAAASRAFVGITARSLAAVEGDITLPQFRALAVLAVRGSQRGSDIAEELRVNPSTATRMLDRLARKGLIRRSRSATDR
;
A
#
# COMPACT_ATOMS: atom_id res chain seq x y z
N MET A 1 -9.94 19.97 -34.84
CA MET A 1 -10.65 18.70 -34.60
C MET A 1 -9.70 17.78 -33.86
N GLN A 2 -9.76 17.73 -32.52
CA GLN A 2 -8.93 16.79 -31.75
C GLN A 2 -9.50 15.38 -32.00
N ALA A 3 -8.70 14.49 -32.58
CA ALA A 3 -9.08 13.10 -32.73
C ALA A 3 -9.15 12.48 -31.33
N SER A 4 -10.33 11.97 -30.95
CA SER A 4 -10.45 11.15 -29.74
C SER A 4 -9.41 10.04 -29.78
N PRO A 5 -8.64 9.84 -28.69
CA PRO A 5 -7.56 8.87 -28.71
C PRO A 5 -8.11 7.47 -29.01
N ASP A 6 -7.46 6.78 -29.94
CA ASP A 6 -7.77 5.39 -30.26
C ASP A 6 -7.70 4.55 -28.98
N ARG A 7 -8.71 3.69 -28.77
CA ARG A 7 -8.84 2.87 -27.57
C ARG A 7 -7.61 2.01 -27.34
N ALA A 8 -6.99 1.49 -28.40
CA ALA A 8 -5.75 0.74 -28.27
C ALA A 8 -4.60 1.62 -27.78
N GLY A 9 -4.49 2.86 -28.30
CA GLY A 9 -3.55 3.87 -27.81
C GLY A 9 -3.72 4.18 -26.32
N VAL A 10 -4.96 4.38 -25.85
CA VAL A 10 -5.25 4.63 -24.42
C VAL A 10 -4.85 3.44 -23.56
N VAL A 11 -5.18 2.21 -23.98
CA VAL A 11 -4.82 0.99 -23.24
C VAL A 11 -3.31 0.83 -23.16
N GLN A 12 -2.58 1.08 -24.26
CA GLN A 12 -1.12 1.01 -24.27
C GLN A 12 -0.48 2.08 -23.36
N ALA A 13 -0.99 3.31 -23.41
CA ALA A 13 -0.52 4.38 -22.53
C ALA A 13 -0.75 4.04 -21.05
N LEU A 14 -1.93 3.50 -20.71
CA LEU A 14 -2.25 3.08 -19.34
C LEU A 14 -1.37 1.91 -18.88
N ALA A 15 -1.12 0.93 -19.75
CA ALA A 15 -0.23 -0.18 -19.46
C ALA A 15 1.22 0.29 -19.25
N ALA A 16 1.68 1.24 -20.07
CA ALA A 16 3.01 1.86 -19.92
C ALA A 16 3.11 2.63 -18.60
N ALA A 17 2.12 3.45 -18.26
CA ALA A 17 2.06 4.18 -16.99
C ALA A 17 2.05 3.22 -15.79
N SER A 18 1.24 2.15 -15.83
CA SER A 18 1.18 1.13 -14.80
C SER A 18 2.54 0.47 -14.57
N ARG A 19 3.25 0.08 -15.64
CA ARG A 19 4.61 -0.48 -15.54
C ARG A 19 5.61 0.52 -14.98
N ALA A 20 5.52 1.79 -15.37
CA ALA A 20 6.37 2.85 -14.83
C ALA A 20 6.17 3.00 -13.32
N PHE A 21 4.93 3.04 -12.83
CA PHE A 21 4.63 3.12 -11.40
C PHE A 21 5.13 1.90 -10.62
N VAL A 22 4.98 0.70 -11.17
CA VAL A 22 5.53 -0.52 -10.56
C VAL A 22 7.05 -0.44 -10.46
N GLY A 23 7.73 0.00 -11.53
CA GLY A 23 9.19 0.14 -11.55
C GLY A 23 9.71 1.24 -10.61
N ILE A 24 8.96 2.33 -10.43
CA ILE A 24 9.28 3.35 -9.42
C ILE A 24 9.15 2.74 -8.02
N THR A 25 8.02 2.08 -7.73
CA THR A 25 7.77 1.44 -6.43
C THR A 25 8.84 0.41 -6.07
N ALA A 26 9.22 -0.44 -7.03
CA ALA A 26 10.26 -1.46 -6.83
C ALA A 26 11.63 -0.83 -6.53
N ARG A 27 12.02 0.23 -7.25
CA ARG A 27 13.27 0.96 -6.99
C ARG A 27 13.27 1.66 -5.64
N SER A 28 12.16 2.32 -5.29
CA SER A 28 12.01 2.94 -3.97
C SER A 28 12.14 1.91 -2.86
N LEU A 29 11.56 0.71 -3.03
CA LEU A 29 11.67 -0.36 -2.04
C LEU A 29 13.09 -0.95 -1.98
N ALA A 30 13.76 -1.12 -3.11
CA ALA A 30 15.14 -1.60 -3.18
C ALA A 30 16.14 -0.63 -2.52
N ALA A 31 15.86 0.67 -2.58
CA ALA A 31 16.67 1.70 -1.91
C ALA A 31 16.54 1.68 -0.37
N VAL A 32 15.48 1.06 0.16
CA VAL A 32 15.26 0.87 1.60
C VAL A 32 15.72 -0.54 1.99
N GLU A 33 17.02 -0.80 1.81
CA GLU A 33 17.84 -1.97 2.21
C GLU A 33 17.13 -3.23 2.77
N GLY A 34 16.12 -3.78 2.08
CA GLY A 34 15.42 -5.01 2.49
C GLY A 34 14.64 -4.90 3.81
N ASP A 35 14.53 -3.71 4.37
CA ASP A 35 14.00 -3.53 5.71
C ASP A 35 12.48 -3.65 5.76
N ILE A 36 11.78 -3.68 4.62
CA ILE A 36 10.32 -3.74 4.55
C ILE A 36 9.89 -4.68 3.41
N THR A 37 8.94 -5.59 3.67
CA THR A 37 8.40 -6.48 2.62
C THR A 37 7.33 -5.77 1.79
N LEU A 38 7.05 -6.24 0.56
CA LEU A 38 6.00 -5.64 -0.28
C LEU A 38 4.62 -5.55 0.40
N PRO A 39 4.12 -6.58 1.14
CA PRO A 39 2.88 -6.43 1.91
C PRO A 39 2.95 -5.35 2.99
N GLN A 40 4.10 -5.20 3.67
CA GLN A 40 4.30 -4.15 4.68
C GLN A 40 4.30 -2.76 4.04
N PHE A 41 4.93 -2.61 2.86
CA PHE A 41 4.88 -1.37 2.09
C PHE A 41 3.44 -1.01 1.70
N ARG A 42 2.64 -2.00 1.23
CA ARG A 42 1.22 -1.76 0.91
C ARG A 42 0.43 -1.29 2.13
N ALA A 43 0.68 -1.85 3.31
CA ALA A 43 0.04 -1.38 4.55
C ALA A 43 0.38 0.09 4.85
N LEU A 44 1.65 0.49 4.69
CA LEU A 44 2.08 1.88 4.85
C LEU A 44 1.44 2.82 3.82
N ALA A 45 1.35 2.38 2.56
CA ALA A 45 0.69 3.15 1.51
C ALA A 45 -0.80 3.38 1.79
N VAL A 46 -1.52 2.35 2.28
CA VAL A 46 -2.92 2.46 2.70
C VAL A 46 -3.05 3.50 3.82
N LEU A 47 -2.21 3.40 4.86
CA LEU A 47 -2.21 4.35 5.98
C LEU A 47 -1.83 5.78 5.56
N ALA A 48 -0.90 5.94 4.62
CA ALA A 48 -0.49 7.25 4.12
C ALA A 48 -1.62 7.94 3.35
N VAL A 49 -2.41 7.18 2.58
CA VAL A 49 -3.51 7.71 1.76
C VAL A 49 -4.78 7.93 2.57
N ARG A 50 -5.13 6.99 3.48
CA ARG A 50 -6.41 7.00 4.21
C ARG A 50 -6.30 7.52 5.64
N GLY A 51 -5.09 7.80 6.12
CA GLY A 51 -4.85 8.20 7.51
C GLY A 51 -4.97 7.04 8.50
N SER A 52 -5.30 7.37 9.75
CA SER A 52 -5.48 6.38 10.82
C SER A 52 -6.64 5.44 10.53
N GLN A 53 -6.41 4.13 10.64
CA GLN A 53 -7.37 3.08 10.27
C GLN A 53 -7.44 2.01 11.38
N ARG A 54 -8.56 1.28 11.50
CA ARG A 54 -8.61 0.10 12.38
C ARG A 54 -7.83 -1.05 11.74
N GLY A 55 -7.28 -1.94 12.57
CA GLY A 55 -6.53 -3.11 12.07
C GLY A 55 -7.37 -4.04 11.20
N SER A 56 -8.69 -4.12 11.45
CA SER A 56 -9.66 -4.85 10.63
C SER A 56 -9.75 -4.30 9.22
N ASP A 57 -9.83 -2.97 9.10
CA ASP A 57 -10.07 -2.28 7.83
C ASP A 57 -8.82 -2.40 6.94
N ILE A 58 -7.63 -2.34 7.56
CA ILE A 58 -6.36 -2.61 6.88
C ILE A 58 -6.31 -4.07 6.39
N ALA A 59 -6.80 -5.04 7.17
CA ALA A 59 -6.81 -6.44 6.77
C ALA A 59 -7.70 -6.66 5.53
N GLU A 60 -8.88 -6.03 5.51
CA GLU A 60 -9.82 -6.06 4.40
C GLU A 60 -9.22 -5.44 3.13
N GLU A 61 -8.67 -4.23 3.24
CA GLU A 61 -8.06 -3.50 2.12
C GLU A 61 -6.88 -4.28 1.51
N LEU A 62 -6.06 -4.90 2.37
CA LEU A 62 -4.93 -5.72 1.94
C LEU A 62 -5.35 -7.12 1.49
N ARG A 63 -6.62 -7.51 1.67
CA ARG A 63 -7.17 -8.84 1.39
C ARG A 63 -6.38 -9.97 2.07
N VAL A 64 -6.05 -9.77 3.34
CA VAL A 64 -5.39 -10.77 4.19
C VAL A 64 -6.25 -11.07 5.41
N ASN A 65 -6.04 -12.24 6.04
CA ASN A 65 -6.76 -12.52 7.27
C ASN A 65 -6.34 -11.57 8.43
N PRO A 66 -7.21 -11.34 9.42
CA PRO A 66 -6.95 -10.40 10.52
C PRO A 66 -5.67 -10.71 11.33
N SER A 67 -5.34 -12.00 11.51
CA SER A 67 -4.13 -12.40 12.25
C SER A 67 -2.85 -12.08 11.49
N THR A 68 -2.85 -12.18 10.16
CA THR A 68 -1.74 -11.77 9.29
C THR A 68 -1.56 -10.27 9.31
N ALA A 69 -2.65 -9.51 9.20
CA ALA A 69 -2.61 -8.05 9.30
C ALA A 69 -2.06 -7.61 10.67
N THR A 70 -2.55 -8.19 11.77
CA THR A 70 -2.08 -7.87 13.13
C THR A 70 -0.57 -8.07 13.26
N ARG A 71 -0.06 -9.27 12.90
CA ARG A 71 1.40 -9.55 12.95
C ARG A 71 2.21 -8.62 12.06
N MET A 72 1.66 -8.21 10.92
CA MET A 72 2.30 -7.27 9.99
C MET A 72 2.39 -5.86 10.58
N LEU A 73 1.28 -5.36 11.13
CA LEU A 73 1.21 -4.06 11.80
C LEU A 73 2.12 -4.04 13.04
N ASP A 74 2.22 -5.14 13.78
CA ASP A 74 3.14 -5.24 14.92
C ASP A 74 4.62 -5.16 14.49
N ARG A 75 4.98 -5.77 13.35
CA ARG A 75 6.32 -5.63 12.78
C ARG A 75 6.61 -4.19 12.36
N LEU A 76 5.65 -3.53 11.72
CA LEU A 76 5.79 -2.13 11.32
C LEU A 76 5.91 -1.20 12.52
N ALA A 77 5.14 -1.44 13.59
CA ALA A 77 5.21 -0.66 14.82
C ALA A 77 6.56 -0.85 15.53
N ARG A 78 7.09 -2.08 15.57
CA ARG A 78 8.43 -2.36 16.10
C ARG A 78 9.56 -1.68 15.33
N LYS A 79 9.37 -1.45 14.03
CA LYS A 79 10.30 -0.67 13.19
C LYS A 79 10.12 0.84 13.33
N GLY A 80 9.18 1.31 14.15
CA GLY A 80 8.88 2.73 14.33
C GLY A 80 8.15 3.37 13.13
N LEU A 81 7.68 2.56 12.17
CA LEU A 81 7.10 3.06 10.92
C LEU A 81 5.61 3.41 11.05
N ILE A 82 4.95 2.88 12.08
CA ILE A 82 3.58 3.22 12.45
C ILE A 82 3.46 3.35 13.97
N ARG A 83 2.42 4.03 14.44
CA ARG A 83 2.01 4.06 15.84
C ARG A 83 0.66 3.38 15.99
N ARG A 84 0.52 2.50 16.99
CA ARG A 84 -0.78 1.94 17.39
C ARG A 84 -1.29 2.71 18.60
N SER A 85 -2.54 3.15 18.54
CA SER A 85 -3.28 3.67 19.69
C SER A 85 -4.41 2.71 20.01
N ARG A 86 -4.73 2.56 21.30
CA ARG A 86 -5.99 1.91 21.68
C ARG A 86 -7.14 2.82 21.27
N SER A 87 -8.17 2.24 20.68
CA SER A 87 -9.43 2.96 20.45
C SER A 87 -10.05 3.27 21.81
N ALA A 88 -10.46 4.52 22.03
CA ALA A 88 -11.25 4.90 23.21
C ALA A 88 -12.68 4.29 23.16
N THR A 89 -13.06 3.75 22.00
CA THR A 89 -14.40 3.20 21.72
C THR A 89 -14.40 1.68 21.61
N ASP A 90 -13.26 1.01 21.81
CA ASP A 90 -13.25 -0.46 21.93
C ASP A 90 -13.75 -0.84 23.33
N ARG A 91 -15.00 -1.29 23.38
CA ARG A 91 -15.59 -2.05 24.48
C ARG A 91 -16.05 -3.39 23.93
#